data_AF-A0A353TEY0-F1
#
_entry.id   AF-A0A353TEY0-F1
#
_cell.length_a   1.000
_cell.length_b   1.000
_cell.length_c   1.000
_cell.angle_alpha   90.00
_cell.angle_beta   90.00
_cell.angle_gamma   90.00
#
_symmetry.space_group_name_H-M   'P 1'
#
loop_
_entity.id
_entity.type
_entity.pdbx_description
1 polymer ?
#
loop_
_entity_poly.entity_id
_entity_poly.type
_entity_poly.pdbx_seq_one_letter_code
_entity_poly.pdbx_strand_id
1 'polypeptide(L)' 'MTQAELGELLGITKQAISKMEQNEKLEDDKIKQVAEALGVTEEGLKNFTEETVLYCTNNFYENCHVSASNIGPISTVENL' A
#
# COMPACT_ATOMS: atom_id res chain seq x y z
N MET A 1 -4.83 5.94 12.18
CA MET A 1 -4.73 7.34 11.73
C MET A 1 -6.11 7.97 11.83
N THR A 2 -6.19 9.22 12.30
CA THR A 2 -7.40 10.02 12.42
C THR A 2 -7.52 11.01 11.26
N GLN A 3 -8.72 11.55 11.01
CA GLN A 3 -8.92 12.60 10.01
C GLN A 3 -8.08 13.86 10.28
N ALA A 4 -7.79 14.16 11.56
CA ALA A 4 -6.96 15.30 11.92
C ALA A 4 -5.49 15.05 11.51
N GLU A 5 -4.96 13.87 11.85
CA GLU A 5 -3.61 13.46 11.46
C GLU A 5 -3.45 13.42 9.93
N LEU A 6 -4.42 12.87 9.19
CA LEU A 6 -4.38 12.88 7.73
C LEU A 6 -4.44 14.29 7.15
N GLY A 7 -5.26 15.16 7.75
CA GLY A 7 -5.33 16.57 7.37
C GLY A 7 -3.99 17.27 7.56
N GLU A 8 -3.31 17.04 8.69
CA GLU A 8 -1.97 17.56 8.94
C GLU A 8 -0.95 17.08 7.90
N LEU A 9 -0.97 15.79 7.55
CA LEU A 9 -0.09 15.23 6.50
C LEU A 9 -0.36 15.82 5.12
N LEU A 10 -1.62 16.07 4.78
CA LEU A 10 -2.04 16.60 3.48
C LEU A 10 -2.08 18.14 3.43
N GLY A 11 -1.77 18.83 4.54
CA GLY A 11 -1.85 20.28 4.63
C GLY A 11 -3.27 20.86 4.51
N ILE A 12 -4.30 20.09 4.87
CA ILE A 12 -5.70 20.47 4.78
C ILE A 12 -6.44 20.24 6.12
N THR A 13 -7.62 20.83 6.28
CA THR A 13 -8.35 20.74 7.54
C THR A 13 -9.04 19.39 7.73
N LYS A 14 -9.25 18.96 8.98
CA LYS A 14 -10.09 17.79 9.31
C LYS A 14 -11.45 17.85 8.61
N GLN A 15 -12.08 19.03 8.53
CA GLN A 15 -13.36 19.21 7.86
C GLN A 15 -13.25 18.98 6.35
N ALA A 16 -12.12 19.34 5.72
CA ALA A 16 -11.86 19.04 4.32
C ALA A 16 -11.72 17.52 4.10
N ILE A 17 -11.02 16.81 4.98
CA ILE A 17 -10.94 15.34 4.96
C ILE A 17 -12.33 14.71 5.12
N SER A 18 -13.12 15.17 6.10
CA SER A 18 -14.47 14.63 6.31
C SER A 18 -15.38 14.84 5.10
N LYS A 19 -15.24 15.95 4.38
CA LYS A 19 -15.98 16.18 3.12
C LYS A 19 -15.46 15.30 1.99
N MET A 20 -14.15 15.06 1.95
CA MET A 20 -13.52 14.18 0.97
C MET A 20 -14.01 12.74 1.10
N GLU A 21 -14.07 12.20 2.33
CA GLU A 21 -14.56 10.84 2.61
C GLU A 21 -16.04 10.64 2.27
N GLN A 22 -16.85 11.71 2.32
CA GLN A 22 -18.26 11.65 1.94
C GLN A 22 -18.46 11.64 0.43
N ASN A 23 -17.42 11.88 -0.36
CA ASN A 23 -17.49 11.90 -1.81
C ASN A 23 -17.23 10.49 -2.36
N GLU A 24 -18.20 9.96 -3.11
CA GLU A 24 -18.10 8.64 -3.74
C GLU A 24 -16.98 8.56 -4.78
N LYS A 25 -16.60 9.70 -5.39
CA LYS A 25 -15.54 9.78 -6.40
C LYS A 25 -14.52 10.83 -6.03
N LEU A 26 -13.27 10.41 -6.02
CA LEU A 26 -12.12 11.29 -5.82
C LEU A 26 -11.33 11.40 -7.13
N GLU A 27 -10.77 12.59 -7.36
CA GLU A 27 -9.86 12.84 -8.48
C GLU A 27 -8.56 12.06 -8.27
N ASP A 28 -7.97 11.55 -9.35
CA ASP A 28 -6.78 10.69 -9.30
C ASP A 28 -5.61 11.34 -8.55
N ASP A 29 -5.37 12.63 -8.77
CA ASP A 29 -4.31 13.38 -8.08
C ASP A 29 -4.49 13.39 -6.55
N LYS A 30 -5.74 13.44 -6.06
CA LYS A 30 -6.04 13.38 -4.63
C LYS A 30 -5.84 11.96 -4.09
N ILE A 31 -6.24 10.95 -4.85
CA ILE A 31 -6.02 9.55 -4.46
C ILE A 31 -4.52 9.29 -4.31
N LYS A 32 -3.71 9.79 -5.23
CA LYS A 32 -2.25 9.68 -5.16
C LYS A 32 -1.69 10.34 -3.90
N GLN A 33 -2.09 11.58 -3.60
CA GLN A 33 -1.65 12.28 -2.39
C GLN A 33 -2.04 11.54 -1.10
N VAL A 34 -3.27 11.02 -1.04
CA VAL A 34 -3.76 10.25 0.10
C VAL A 34 -2.98 8.93 0.24
N ALA A 35 -2.69 8.25 -0.86
CA ALA A 35 -1.90 7.01 -0.86
C ALA A 35 -0.48 7.26 -0.34
N GLU A 36 0.19 8.34 -0.80
CA GLU A 36 1.50 8.75 -0.32
C GLU A 36 1.49 9.06 1.18
N ALA A 37 0.50 9.82 1.67
CA ALA A 37 0.36 10.13 3.10
C ALA A 37 0.11 8.89 3.97
N LEU A 38 -0.60 7.91 3.42
CA LEU A 38 -0.89 6.62 4.07
C LEU A 38 0.27 5.61 3.97
N GLY A 39 1.27 5.86 3.13
CA GLY A 39 2.35 4.91 2.86
C GLY A 39 1.90 3.66 2.10
N VAL A 40 0.86 3.77 1.26
CA VAL A 40 0.32 2.68 0.43
C VAL A 40 0.47 3.00 -1.07
N THR A 41 0.27 2.01 -1.93
CA THR A 41 0.24 2.26 -3.38
C THR A 41 -1.11 2.83 -3.80
N GLU A 42 -1.12 3.69 -4.83
CA GLU A 42 -2.35 4.24 -5.41
C GLU A 42 -3.29 3.13 -5.90
N GLU A 43 -2.72 2.11 -6.56
CA GLU A 43 -3.46 0.93 -7.02
C GLU A 43 -4.08 0.16 -5.85
N GLY A 44 -3.32 -0.05 -4.77
CA GLY A 44 -3.82 -0.72 -3.57
C GLY A 44 -4.95 0.04 -2.90
N LEU A 45 -4.88 1.39 -2.88
CA LEU A 45 -5.93 2.24 -2.35
C LEU A 45 -7.20 2.21 -3.23
N LYS A 46 -7.05 2.25 -4.56
CA LYS A 46 -8.18 2.18 -5.51
C LYS A 46 -8.90 0.83 -5.52
N ASN A 47 -8.14 -0.25 -5.35
CA ASN A 47 -8.66 -1.62 -5.35
C ASN A 47 -8.95 -2.15 -3.94
N PHE A 48 -8.94 -1.27 -2.93
CA PHE A 48 -9.20 -1.68 -1.55
C PHE A 48 -10.65 -2.13 -1.40
N THR A 49 -10.83 -3.42 -1.14
CA THR A 49 -12.12 -4.00 -0.77
C THR A 49 -11.91 -5.02 0.35
N GLU A 50 -12.95 -5.27 1.16
CA GLU A 50 -12.89 -6.30 2.21
C GLU A 50 -12.57 -7.68 1.62
N GLU A 51 -13.10 -7.98 0.43
CA GLU A 51 -12.84 -9.22 -0.29
C GLU A 51 -11.37 -9.35 -0.69
N THR A 52 -10.77 -8.28 -1.25
CA THR A 52 -9.35 -8.26 -1.60
C THR A 52 -8.47 -8.46 -0.37
N VAL A 53 -8.81 -7.80 0.76
CA VAL A 53 -8.07 -7.98 2.02
C VAL A 53 -8.18 -9.40 2.54
N LEU A 54 -9.38 -9.98 2.56
CA LEU A 54 -9.62 -11.34 3.01
C LEU A 54 -8.87 -12.35 2.13
N TYR A 55 -8.91 -12.15 0.81
CA TYR A 55 -8.19 -12.97 -0.15
C TYR A 55 -6.68 -12.90 0.05
N CYS A 56 -6.09 -11.70 0.13
CA CYS A 56 -4.66 -11.52 0.37
C CYS A 56 -4.23 -12.09 1.72
N THR A 57 -5.07 -12.03 2.74
CA THR A 57 -4.79 -12.60 4.07
C THR A 57 -4.78 -14.12 4.03
N ASN A 58 -5.82 -14.74 3.46
CA ASN A 58 -5.94 -16.19 3.40
C ASN A 58 -4.91 -16.84 2.47
N ASN A 59 -4.53 -16.14 1.41
CA ASN A 59 -3.59 -16.61 0.40
C ASN A 59 -2.26 -15.86 0.48
N PHE A 60 -1.85 -15.41 1.68
CA PHE A 60 -0.65 -14.60 1.86
C PHE A 60 0.60 -15.27 1.29
N TYR A 61 0.75 -16.59 1.49
CA TYR A 61 1.89 -17.34 0.96
C TYR A 61 1.94 -17.37 -0.58
N GLU A 62 0.80 -17.39 -1.26
CA GLU A 62 0.72 -17.36 -2.72
C GLU A 62 0.94 -15.94 -3.28
N ASN A 63 0.58 -14.91 -2.51
CA ASN A 63 0.74 -13.51 -2.90
C ASN A 63 2.12 -12.92 -2.54
N CYS A 64 2.83 -13.50 -1.57
CA CYS A 64 4.22 -13.19 -1.28
C CYS A 64 5.14 -13.92 -2.25
N HIS A 65 5.38 -13.33 -3.43
CA HIS A 65 6.48 -13.72 -4.32
C HIS A 65 7.83 -13.41 -3.66
N VAL A 66 8.27 -14.23 -2.70
CA VAL A 66 9.68 -14.34 -2.33
C VAL A 66 10.33 -15.26 -3.36
N SER A 67 10.73 -14.70 -4.50
CA SER A 67 11.63 -15.40 -5.40
C SER A 67 13.02 -15.41 -4.74
N ALA A 68 13.43 -16.56 -4.19
CA ALA A 68 14.80 -16.80 -3.76
C ALA A 68 15.72 -16.90 -4.98
N SER A 69 15.96 -15.77 -5.64
CA SER A 69 16.86 -15.64 -6.78
C SER A 69 18.29 -15.44 -6.29
N ASN A 70 18.95 -16.52 -5.86
CA ASN A 70 20.41 -16.76 -5.88
C ASN A 70 20.92 -17.63 -4.71
N ILE A 71 20.52 -18.89 -4.64
CA ILE A 71 21.38 -19.93 -4.03
C ILE A 71 21.94 -20.76 -5.17
N GLY A 72 22.84 -20.17 -5.96
CA GLY A 72 23.69 -20.94 -6.86
C GLY A 72 24.68 -21.76 -6.04
N PRO A 73 25.04 -23.00 -6.46
CA PRO A 73 26.03 -23.79 -5.74
C PRO A 73 27.37 -23.03 -5.70
N ILE A 74 27.90 -22.78 -4.50
CA ILE A 74 29.27 -22.27 -4.33
C ILE A 74 30.22 -23.38 -4.79
N SER A 75 30.75 -23.25 -6.01
CA SER A 75 31.72 -24.17 -6.59
C SER A 75 33.09 -23.51 -6.75
N THR A 76 33.68 -23.03 -5.66
CA THR A 76 35.12 -22.76 -5.61
C THR A 76 35.67 -23.12 -4.24
N VAL A 77 36.04 -24.38 -4.06
CA VAL A 77 37.13 -24.74 -3.13
C VAL A 77 38.38 -24.76 -4.00
N GLU A 78 39.12 -23.65 -4.02
CA GLU A 78 40.50 -23.67 -4.48
C GLU A 78 41.29 -24.53 -3.51
N ASN A 79 41.89 -25.61 -4.02
CA ASN A 79 42.78 -26.48 -3.27
C ASN A 79 44.04 -25.67 -2.89
N LEU A 80 44.25 -25.50 -1.58
CA LEU A 80 45.53 -25.12 -0.97
C LEU A 80 46.48 -26.33 -0.92
#